data_AF-A0A4Q7P0X9-F1
#
_entry.id   AF-A0A4Q7P0X9-F1
#
_cell.length_a   1.000
_cell.length_b   1.000
_cell.length_c   1.000
_cell.angle_alpha   90.00
_cell.angle_beta   90.00
_cell.angle_gamma   90.00
#
_symmetry.space_group_name_H-M   'P 1'
#
loop_
_entity.id
_entity.type
_entity.pdbx_description
1 polymer ?
#
loop_
_entity_poly.entity_id
_entity_poly.type
_entity_poly.pdbx_seq_one_letter_code
_entity_poly.pdbx_strand_id
1 'polypeptide(L)'
;MKSNYLLLVLTLLIGIACSKEELSVPLNPYDDANRDFEVFFAQTHVMHPDDERFKLVSNKEALLKAQITEEASTPAIAVLNLNGNQLTIELDPPTNAPEVIDLRPGQVDHNYEDSYTAIIPKEWVKPGLQITVESGTQSVDLVDLTIGAPNKIIMTLFDAHFFVNSPGDYPTGWKEELEAKWPATSIELIRVPNVLFQELTVPPRRDANAIAARVSSREEYQTITGASFDGEQATAAQWNRALKAAAGTKGRVSLFYTNIYGVPSGGQAGGFAGVGNGNNIGILHHELGHAFALPHWGNNQQYPYKGDMHGIAAPDNFNKTHAGPVWAFDLPSKKFIPPTVQPNAVGGTPGVYKQDPMQGGGQGDQEEGFLLRHFSDYSVAQMQQYLENHIVIWNESLGSYASWDHSTGDYTQIISNNGVDYANERNVDVISIMAGVSAVTPQATIVYPPIGPYRSGLIDLFDPTLEADRQRAGNVYCPDGGCDVSVRITQGGLVKTYMLPMALDNSADPLDGNSFQTRAINLRASDGLVIQIELLATPDAEQNGLPTNPTVLRSWNP
;
A
#
# COMPACT_ATOMS: atom_id res chain seq x y z
N MET A 1 -42.43 13.64 49.46
CA MET A 1 -41.79 14.92 49.86
C MET A 1 -40.94 15.36 48.67
N LYS A 2 -41.41 16.29 47.83
CA LYS A 2 -41.03 17.73 47.81
C LYS A 2 -39.49 17.89 47.86
N SER A 3 -38.78 18.56 46.95
CA SER A 3 -39.15 19.56 45.94
C SER A 3 -38.01 19.84 44.96
N ASN A 4 -38.38 20.04 43.69
CA ASN A 4 -37.87 20.94 42.63
C ASN A 4 -36.55 21.72 42.82
N TYR A 5 -35.75 21.74 41.73
CA TYR A 5 -35.46 22.99 41.03
C TYR A 5 -35.58 22.82 39.51
N LEU A 6 -36.28 23.80 38.94
CA LEU A 6 -36.75 23.98 37.59
C LEU A 6 -35.80 24.98 36.90
N LEU A 7 -35.35 24.71 35.68
CA LEU A 7 -34.92 25.76 34.75
C LEU A 7 -35.66 25.58 33.43
N LEU A 8 -36.19 26.69 32.94
CA LEU A 8 -37.29 26.83 32.00
C LEU A 8 -36.82 27.71 30.86
N VAL A 9 -36.88 27.25 29.62
CA VAL A 9 -36.96 28.08 28.39
C VAL A 9 -37.65 27.22 27.31
N LEU A 10 -38.98 27.29 27.20
CA LEU A 10 -39.78 28.17 26.33
C LEU A 10 -39.70 27.81 24.84
N THR A 11 -40.75 27.12 24.39
CA THR A 11 -41.13 26.86 23.00
C THR A 11 -41.51 28.17 22.31
N LEU A 12 -40.93 28.45 21.15
CA LEU A 12 -41.46 29.42 20.19
C LEU A 12 -41.62 28.73 18.83
N LEU A 13 -42.86 28.33 18.54
CA LEU A 13 -43.30 28.00 17.19
C LEU A 13 -43.35 29.31 16.39
N ILE A 14 -42.43 29.47 15.45
CA ILE A 14 -42.57 30.41 14.35
C ILE A 14 -42.68 29.56 13.07
N GLY A 15 -43.88 29.51 12.52
CA GLY A 15 -44.09 29.12 11.14
C GLY A 15 -43.52 30.22 10.24
N ILE A 16 -42.41 29.91 9.57
CA ILE A 16 -41.98 30.61 8.38
C ILE A 16 -42.18 29.65 7.22
N ALA A 17 -43.18 29.97 6.40
CA ALA A 17 -43.22 29.51 5.02
C ALA A 17 -41.99 30.10 4.32
N CYS A 18 -40.94 29.30 4.16
CA CYS A 18 -39.88 29.58 3.21
C CYS A 18 -40.27 28.92 1.89
N SER A 19 -40.35 29.77 0.88
CA SER A 19 -40.45 29.45 -0.54
C SER A 19 -39.53 28.30 -0.93
N LYS A 20 -39.97 27.52 -1.92
CA LYS A 20 -39.07 26.80 -2.83
C LYS A 20 -38.12 27.82 -3.45
N GLU A 21 -37.02 28.12 -2.78
CA GLU A 21 -35.81 28.43 -3.53
C GLU A 21 -35.37 27.10 -4.10
N GLU A 22 -35.46 27.01 -5.42
CA GLU A 22 -34.67 26.06 -6.19
C GLU A 22 -33.25 26.15 -5.62
N LEU A 23 -32.83 25.09 -4.93
CA LEU A 23 -31.41 24.81 -4.79
C LEU A 23 -30.92 24.78 -6.23
N SER A 24 -30.30 25.87 -6.67
CA SER A 24 -29.42 25.85 -7.81
C SER A 24 -28.34 24.86 -7.44
N VAL A 25 -28.54 23.61 -7.83
CA VAL A 25 -27.47 22.64 -8.00
C VAL A 25 -26.40 23.43 -8.75
N PRO A 26 -25.17 23.57 -8.21
CA PRO A 26 -24.10 24.18 -8.98
C PRO A 26 -24.10 23.44 -10.31
N LEU A 27 -24.39 24.15 -11.40
CA LEU A 27 -24.29 23.56 -12.72
C LEU A 27 -22.90 22.92 -12.79
N ASN A 28 -22.87 21.64 -13.12
CA ASN A 28 -21.62 20.95 -13.40
C ASN A 28 -20.86 21.84 -14.41
N PRO A 29 -19.58 22.21 -14.20
CA PRO A 29 -18.83 23.02 -15.17
C PRO A 29 -18.79 22.41 -16.60
N TYR A 30 -19.24 21.17 -16.73
CA TYR A 30 -19.39 20.41 -17.97
C TYR A 30 -20.81 20.43 -18.61
N ASP A 31 -21.81 21.09 -18.01
CA ASP A 31 -23.21 21.04 -18.50
C ASP A 31 -23.54 22.08 -19.59
N ASP A 32 -22.68 23.06 -19.87
CA ASP A 32 -23.01 24.12 -20.83
C ASP A 32 -21.76 24.82 -21.42
N ALA A 33 -21.02 24.13 -22.30
CA ALA A 33 -20.23 24.78 -23.36
C ALA A 33 -19.75 23.74 -24.38
N ASN A 34 -20.13 23.92 -25.63
CA ASN A 34 -19.39 23.35 -26.75
C ASN A 34 -18.02 24.05 -26.73
N ARG A 35 -16.96 23.35 -26.30
CA ARG A 35 -15.63 23.94 -26.18
C ARG A 35 -14.82 23.61 -27.43
N ASP A 36 -14.01 24.58 -27.87
CA ASP A 36 -13.21 24.46 -29.09
C ASP A 36 -11.78 23.98 -28.83
N PHE A 37 -11.32 24.04 -27.58
CA PHE A 37 -9.96 23.63 -27.19
C PHE A 37 -9.94 23.17 -25.72
N GLU A 38 -9.67 21.89 -25.51
CA GLU A 38 -9.57 21.28 -24.18
C GLU A 38 -8.29 20.47 -24.01
N VAL A 39 -7.72 20.51 -22.80
CA VAL A 39 -6.46 19.83 -22.47
C VAL A 39 -6.68 18.83 -21.34
N PHE A 40 -6.16 17.63 -21.53
CA PHE A 40 -6.19 16.53 -20.57
C PHE A 40 -4.79 16.03 -20.30
N PHE A 41 -4.61 15.42 -19.14
CA PHE A 41 -3.38 14.71 -18.80
C PHE A 41 -3.66 13.27 -18.43
N ALA A 42 -2.67 12.39 -18.64
CA ALA A 42 -2.79 11.02 -18.17
C ALA A 42 -1.49 10.43 -17.61
N GLN A 43 -1.62 9.78 -16.46
CA GLN A 43 -0.62 8.88 -15.88
C GLN A 43 -1.24 7.52 -15.57
N THR A 44 -2.37 7.53 -14.85
CA THR A 44 -3.19 6.34 -14.55
C THR A 44 -4.60 6.45 -15.15
N HIS A 45 -5.10 7.68 -15.28
CA HIS A 45 -6.40 8.05 -15.82
C HIS A 45 -6.26 9.29 -16.69
N VAL A 46 -7.11 9.43 -17.71
CA VAL A 46 -7.20 10.63 -18.52
C VAL A 46 -8.10 11.62 -17.79
N MET A 47 -7.55 12.76 -17.36
CA MET A 47 -8.27 13.73 -16.52
C MET A 47 -8.07 15.15 -17.02
N HIS A 48 -9.13 15.95 -16.89
CA HIS A 48 -9.08 17.39 -17.07
C HIS A 48 -8.39 18.03 -15.84
N PRO A 49 -7.52 19.06 -16.00
CA PRO A 49 -6.80 19.68 -14.89
C PRO A 49 -7.69 20.35 -13.83
N ASP A 50 -8.93 20.70 -14.18
CA ASP A 50 -9.92 21.27 -13.25
C ASP A 50 -10.72 20.21 -12.46
N ASP A 51 -10.53 18.90 -12.70
CA ASP A 51 -11.19 17.87 -11.87
C ASP A 51 -10.65 17.94 -10.43
N GLU A 52 -11.53 17.87 -9.43
CA GLU A 52 -11.15 17.94 -8.01
C GLU A 52 -10.19 16.83 -7.55
N ARG A 53 -10.11 15.73 -8.32
CA ARG A 53 -9.21 14.60 -8.07
C ARG A 53 -7.99 14.63 -8.97
N PHE A 54 -7.86 15.63 -9.85
CA PHE A 54 -6.69 15.82 -10.67
C PHE A 54 -5.45 16.05 -9.82
N LYS A 55 -4.48 15.14 -9.94
CA LYS A 55 -3.14 15.33 -9.40
C LYS A 55 -2.15 14.47 -10.17
N LEU A 56 -1.08 15.07 -10.69
CA LEU A 56 0.02 14.29 -11.28
C LEU A 56 0.99 13.83 -10.20
N VAL A 57 1.58 12.66 -10.38
CA VAL A 57 2.69 12.14 -9.58
C VAL A 57 3.98 12.74 -10.13
N SER A 58 4.79 13.36 -9.27
CA SER A 58 6.07 13.94 -9.68
C SER A 58 7.05 12.89 -10.23
N ASN A 59 7.97 13.34 -11.09
CA ASN A 59 9.03 12.50 -11.68
C ASN A 59 8.50 11.26 -12.41
N LYS A 60 7.24 11.27 -12.86
CA LYS A 60 6.62 10.28 -13.73
C LYS A 60 6.18 10.99 -15.01
N GLU A 61 6.45 10.39 -16.17
CA GLU A 61 5.99 10.94 -17.45
C GLU A 61 4.46 11.13 -17.42
N ALA A 62 3.96 12.09 -18.17
CA ALA A 62 2.53 12.30 -18.32
C ALA A 62 2.20 12.47 -19.80
N LEU A 63 1.13 11.83 -20.26
CA LEU A 63 0.51 12.18 -21.53
C LEU A 63 -0.08 13.59 -21.38
N LEU A 64 0.22 14.47 -22.32
CA LEU A 64 -0.54 15.67 -22.62
C LEU A 64 -1.41 15.35 -23.84
N LYS A 65 -2.72 15.56 -23.72
CA LYS A 65 -3.69 15.36 -24.80
C LYS A 65 -4.49 16.64 -24.98
N ALA A 66 -4.59 17.13 -26.21
CA ALA A 66 -5.40 18.27 -26.55
C ALA A 66 -6.44 17.89 -27.60
N GLN A 67 -7.72 18.18 -27.33
CA GLN A 67 -8.79 18.14 -28.33
C GLN A 67 -9.06 19.55 -28.80
N ILE A 68 -9.06 19.75 -30.12
CA ILE A 68 -9.16 21.06 -30.75
C ILE A 68 -10.09 20.92 -31.95
N THR A 69 -11.13 21.74 -32.06
CA THR A 69 -12.10 21.67 -33.18
C THR A 69 -11.55 22.27 -34.49
N GLU A 70 -10.35 22.85 -34.46
CA GLU A 70 -9.62 23.37 -35.62
C GLU A 70 -9.12 22.24 -36.54
N GLU A 71 -8.80 22.56 -37.80
CA GLU A 71 -8.28 21.59 -38.76
C GLU A 71 -7.10 20.78 -38.18
N ALA A 72 -7.17 19.46 -38.30
CA ALA A 72 -6.17 18.50 -37.80
C ALA A 72 -4.74 18.71 -38.35
N SER A 73 -4.59 19.51 -39.42
CA SER A 73 -3.29 19.84 -40.01
C SER A 73 -2.60 21.04 -39.33
N THR A 74 -3.29 21.72 -38.41
CA THR A 74 -2.74 22.89 -37.71
C THR A 74 -1.70 22.42 -36.69
N PRO A 75 -0.44 22.91 -36.76
CA PRO A 75 0.56 22.51 -35.77
C PRO A 75 0.17 22.94 -34.36
N ALA A 76 0.30 22.03 -33.40
CA ALA A 76 0.13 22.32 -31.99
C ALA A 76 1.46 22.12 -31.23
N ILE A 77 1.72 23.01 -30.28
CA ILE A 77 2.89 22.94 -29.40
C ILE A 77 2.47 23.09 -27.94
N ALA A 78 3.29 22.59 -27.03
CA ALA A 78 3.19 22.92 -25.62
C ALA A 78 4.52 23.52 -25.13
N VAL A 79 4.42 24.65 -24.44
CA VAL A 79 5.52 25.37 -23.84
C VAL A 79 5.48 25.14 -22.33
N LEU A 80 6.41 24.33 -21.84
CA LEU A 80 6.56 23.98 -20.44
C LEU A 80 7.51 24.99 -19.78
N ASN A 81 7.11 25.54 -18.63
CA ASN A 81 7.92 26.43 -17.82
C ASN A 81 8.04 25.89 -16.40
N LEU A 82 9.25 25.76 -15.89
CA LEU A 82 9.52 25.26 -14.54
C LEU A 82 10.76 25.95 -13.96
N ASN A 83 10.57 26.68 -12.86
CA ASN A 83 11.65 27.39 -12.16
C ASN A 83 12.50 28.29 -13.08
N GLY A 84 11.87 28.95 -14.05
CA GLY A 84 12.52 29.82 -15.03
C GLY A 84 13.18 29.11 -16.22
N ASN A 85 13.19 27.77 -16.25
CA ASN A 85 13.58 27.00 -17.42
C ASN A 85 12.36 26.77 -18.33
N GLN A 86 12.61 26.69 -19.64
CA GLN A 86 11.58 26.46 -20.65
C GLN A 86 11.93 25.27 -21.56
N LEU A 87 10.91 24.50 -21.93
CA LEU A 87 10.97 23.46 -22.96
C LEU A 87 9.73 23.55 -23.85
N THR A 88 9.93 23.58 -25.16
CA THR A 88 8.85 23.47 -26.13
C THR A 88 8.80 22.05 -26.65
N ILE A 89 7.61 21.44 -26.65
CA ILE A 89 7.34 20.13 -27.25
C ILE A 89 6.32 20.30 -28.38
N GLU A 90 6.56 19.64 -29.50
CA GLU A 90 5.58 19.52 -30.59
C GLU A 90 4.59 18.40 -30.22
N LEU A 91 3.30 18.60 -30.51
CA LEU A 91 2.28 17.57 -30.32
C LEU A 91 2.08 16.82 -31.65
N ASP A 92 2.02 15.50 -31.56
CA ASP A 92 1.64 14.62 -32.67
C ASP A 92 0.20 14.96 -33.08
N PRO A 93 -0.06 15.31 -34.36
CA PRO A 93 -1.37 15.74 -34.81
C PRO A 93 -2.36 14.57 -34.95
N PRO A 94 -3.66 14.83 -34.79
CA PRO A 94 -4.68 13.83 -35.02
C PRO A 94 -4.90 13.56 -36.50
N THR A 95 -5.61 12.47 -36.81
CA THR A 95 -6.04 12.18 -38.18
C THR A 95 -7.29 12.95 -38.60
N ASN A 96 -8.14 13.33 -37.63
CA ASN A 96 -9.38 14.05 -37.81
C ASN A 96 -9.51 15.12 -36.71
N ALA A 97 -10.18 16.23 -37.01
CA ALA A 97 -10.56 17.17 -35.96
C ALA A 97 -11.90 16.71 -35.35
N PRO A 98 -12.06 16.73 -34.01
CA PRO A 98 -13.36 16.49 -33.39
C PRO A 98 -14.34 17.59 -33.81
N GLU A 99 -15.59 17.21 -34.13
CA GLU A 99 -16.66 18.18 -34.45
C GLU A 99 -17.16 18.94 -33.20
N VAL A 100 -17.11 18.25 -32.04
CA VAL A 100 -17.61 18.70 -30.74
C VAL A 100 -16.71 18.07 -29.67
N ILE A 101 -16.40 18.81 -28.61
CA ILE A 101 -15.76 18.28 -27.42
C ILE A 101 -16.83 18.13 -26.33
N ASP A 102 -17.28 16.90 -26.09
CA ASP A 102 -18.26 16.60 -25.03
C ASP A 102 -17.52 16.22 -23.74
N LEU A 103 -17.61 17.08 -22.74
CA LEU A 103 -16.98 16.88 -21.44
C LEU A 103 -17.89 16.20 -20.40
N ARG A 104 -19.12 15.85 -20.77
CA ARG A 104 -20.04 15.22 -19.83
C ARG A 104 -19.47 13.86 -19.40
N PRO A 105 -19.44 13.55 -18.09
CA PRO A 105 -18.91 12.28 -17.62
C PRO A 105 -19.58 11.08 -18.30
N GLY A 106 -18.76 10.12 -18.73
CA GLY A 106 -19.21 8.91 -19.43
C GLY A 106 -19.55 9.11 -20.90
N GLN A 107 -19.48 10.35 -21.41
CA GLN A 107 -19.64 10.69 -22.83
C GLN A 107 -18.32 11.09 -23.50
N VAL A 108 -17.31 11.47 -22.71
CA VAL A 108 -15.96 11.77 -23.23
C VAL A 108 -15.31 10.52 -23.81
N ASP A 109 -14.96 10.59 -25.09
CA ASP A 109 -14.15 9.57 -25.77
C ASP A 109 -12.68 9.99 -25.83
N HIS A 110 -11.79 9.02 -25.66
CA HIS A 110 -10.35 9.25 -25.65
C HIS A 110 -9.66 8.33 -26.64
N ASN A 111 -9.18 8.92 -27.72
CA ASN A 111 -8.48 8.25 -28.80
C ASN A 111 -7.35 9.15 -29.34
N TYR A 112 -6.51 8.61 -30.23
CA TYR A 112 -5.44 9.38 -30.88
C TYR A 112 -5.90 10.00 -32.19
N GLU A 113 -6.91 9.41 -32.82
CA GLU A 113 -7.44 9.77 -34.12
C GLU A 113 -8.03 11.18 -34.15
N ASP A 114 -8.49 11.70 -33.01
CA ASP A 114 -9.10 13.02 -32.82
C ASP A 114 -8.35 13.96 -31.85
N SER A 115 -7.16 13.57 -31.39
CA SER A 115 -6.43 14.34 -30.38
C SER A 115 -4.97 14.60 -30.73
N TYR A 116 -4.53 15.84 -30.50
CA TYR A 116 -3.12 16.17 -30.44
C TYR A 116 -2.51 15.57 -29.18
N THR A 117 -1.34 14.92 -29.27
CA THR A 117 -0.73 14.30 -28.09
C THR A 117 0.77 14.49 -28.00
N ALA A 118 1.30 14.58 -26.79
CA ALA A 118 2.74 14.52 -26.52
C ALA A 118 3.00 13.87 -25.15
N ILE A 119 4.21 13.38 -24.93
CA ILE A 119 4.64 12.95 -23.60
C ILE A 119 5.46 14.07 -22.96
N ILE A 120 4.99 14.54 -21.79
CA ILE A 120 5.76 15.43 -20.93
C ILE A 120 6.87 14.59 -20.26
N PRO A 121 8.15 14.97 -20.44
CA PRO A 121 9.24 14.25 -19.82
C PRO A 121 9.15 14.32 -18.29
N LYS A 122 9.47 13.20 -17.62
CA LYS A 122 9.29 13.05 -16.17
C LYS A 122 10.00 14.13 -15.34
N GLU A 123 11.14 14.64 -15.80
CA GLU A 123 11.92 15.66 -15.11
C GLU A 123 11.24 17.04 -15.06
N TRP A 124 10.22 17.26 -15.91
CA TRP A 124 9.38 18.45 -15.93
C TRP A 124 8.11 18.31 -15.07
N VAL A 125 7.62 17.09 -14.85
CA VAL A 125 6.45 16.83 -13.99
C VAL A 125 6.86 16.99 -12.52
N LYS A 126 6.82 18.23 -12.03
CA LYS A 126 7.20 18.65 -10.67
C LYS A 126 6.33 19.82 -10.19
N PRO A 127 6.16 20.03 -8.87
CA PRO A 127 5.44 21.18 -8.35
C PRO A 127 5.98 22.49 -8.94
N GLY A 128 5.07 23.37 -9.37
CA GLY A 128 5.40 24.64 -10.03
C GLY A 128 5.54 24.56 -11.56
N LEU A 129 5.29 23.40 -12.19
CA LEU A 129 5.19 23.31 -13.64
C LEU A 129 4.01 24.14 -14.16
N GLN A 130 4.28 24.96 -15.16
CA GLN A 130 3.29 25.70 -15.94
C GLN A 130 3.36 25.25 -17.39
N ILE A 131 2.21 25.20 -18.07
CA ILE A 131 2.13 24.76 -19.47
C ILE A 131 1.22 25.71 -20.24
N THR A 132 1.69 26.18 -21.38
CA THR A 132 0.85 26.84 -22.39
C THR A 132 0.76 25.91 -23.59
N VAL A 133 -0.45 25.51 -23.99
CA VAL A 133 -0.68 24.74 -25.22
C VAL A 133 -1.22 25.67 -26.29
N GLU A 134 -0.63 25.66 -27.47
CA GLU A 134 -0.96 26.58 -28.57
C GLU A 134 -1.25 25.78 -29.84
N SER A 135 -2.31 26.16 -30.56
CA SER A 135 -2.64 25.70 -31.91
C SER A 135 -3.24 26.85 -32.70
N GLY A 136 -2.63 27.20 -33.82
CA GLY A 136 -3.13 28.29 -34.68
C GLY A 136 -3.24 29.62 -33.92
N THR A 137 -4.47 30.04 -33.65
CA THR A 137 -4.78 31.28 -32.89
C THR A 137 -5.32 31.02 -31.48
N GLN A 138 -5.48 29.75 -31.11
CA GLN A 138 -6.02 29.35 -29.82
C GLN A 138 -4.88 28.96 -28.86
N SER A 139 -5.08 29.23 -27.58
CA SER A 139 -4.13 28.87 -26.54
C SER A 139 -4.85 28.55 -25.23
N VAL A 140 -4.32 27.58 -24.48
CA VAL A 140 -4.75 27.24 -23.11
C VAL A 140 -3.56 27.38 -22.18
N ASP A 141 -3.69 28.25 -21.18
CA ASP A 141 -2.69 28.46 -20.13
C ASP A 141 -3.03 27.67 -18.87
N LEU A 142 -2.11 26.85 -18.42
CA LEU A 142 -2.21 25.99 -17.24
C LEU A 142 -1.12 26.38 -16.25
N VAL A 143 -1.44 27.34 -15.37
CA VAL A 143 -0.46 27.95 -14.45
C VAL A 143 -0.44 27.33 -13.05
N ASP A 144 -1.49 26.58 -12.69
CA ASP A 144 -1.71 26.03 -11.34
C ASP A 144 -1.91 24.50 -11.38
N LEU A 145 -1.06 23.78 -12.12
CA LEU A 145 -1.14 22.32 -12.17
C LEU A 145 -0.84 21.69 -10.81
N THR A 146 -1.78 20.88 -10.31
CA THR A 146 -1.60 20.14 -9.06
C THR A 146 -0.69 18.94 -9.29
N ILE A 147 0.51 18.98 -8.70
CA ILE A 147 1.52 17.91 -8.82
C ILE A 147 1.98 17.51 -7.42
N GLY A 148 1.89 16.21 -7.13
CA GLY A 148 2.15 15.57 -5.85
C GLY A 148 3.57 15.02 -5.69
N ALA A 149 3.77 14.17 -4.69
CA ALA A 149 5.08 13.62 -4.37
C ALA A 149 5.57 12.61 -5.42
N PRO A 150 6.89 12.46 -5.62
CA PRO A 150 7.46 11.38 -6.43
C PRO A 150 7.46 10.06 -5.64
N ASN A 151 6.27 9.49 -5.44
CA ASN A 151 6.04 8.31 -4.60
C ASN A 151 6.80 7.09 -5.15
N LYS A 152 7.96 6.76 -4.56
CA LYS A 152 8.66 5.50 -4.82
C LYS A 152 8.20 4.45 -3.82
N ILE A 153 7.69 3.33 -4.32
CA ILE A 153 7.28 2.21 -3.47
C ILE A 153 8.42 1.19 -3.45
N ILE A 154 9.01 0.97 -2.28
CA ILE A 154 9.84 -0.20 -2.04
C ILE A 154 8.91 -1.30 -1.53
N MET A 155 8.87 -2.43 -2.21
CA MET A 155 8.06 -3.58 -1.83
C MET A 155 8.99 -4.75 -1.49
N THR A 156 9.01 -5.12 -0.21
CA THR A 156 9.69 -6.33 0.26
C THR A 156 8.70 -7.50 0.23
N LEU A 157 8.93 -8.44 -0.68
CA LEU A 157 8.06 -9.57 -0.96
C LEU A 157 8.66 -10.87 -0.41
N PHE A 158 7.91 -11.59 0.42
CA PHE A 158 8.29 -12.89 0.97
C PHE A 158 7.41 -13.99 0.37
N ASP A 159 8.02 -15.05 -0.13
CA ASP A 159 7.31 -16.25 -0.56
C ASP A 159 7.37 -17.30 0.55
N ALA A 160 6.28 -17.42 1.32
CA ALA A 160 6.16 -18.33 2.46
C ALA A 160 5.44 -19.63 2.04
N HIS A 161 6.17 -20.74 2.07
CA HIS A 161 5.64 -22.07 1.78
C HIS A 161 5.33 -22.78 3.09
N PHE A 162 4.06 -23.05 3.35
CA PHE A 162 3.62 -23.74 4.56
C PHE A 162 3.63 -25.26 4.34
N PHE A 163 4.37 -25.96 5.20
CA PHE A 163 4.56 -27.42 5.27
C PHE A 163 5.32 -28.05 4.09
N VAL A 164 5.03 -27.62 2.87
CA VAL A 164 5.60 -28.20 1.64
C VAL A 164 5.99 -27.11 0.66
N ASN A 165 7.14 -27.29 0.00
CA ASN A 165 7.52 -26.44 -1.10
C ASN A 165 6.52 -26.64 -2.26
N SER A 166 5.89 -25.56 -2.68
CA SER A 166 4.83 -25.58 -3.68
C SER A 166 5.20 -24.60 -4.79
N PRO A 167 5.34 -25.06 -6.05
CA PRO A 167 5.63 -24.14 -7.15
C PRO A 167 4.47 -23.18 -7.35
N GLY A 168 4.79 -21.97 -7.80
CA GLY A 168 3.79 -20.93 -8.02
C GLY A 168 4.44 -19.57 -8.11
N ASP A 169 3.92 -18.73 -8.99
CA ASP A 169 4.27 -17.31 -9.08
C ASP A 169 3.18 -16.57 -9.86
N TYR A 170 3.23 -15.24 -9.80
CA TYR A 170 2.40 -14.40 -10.64
C TYR A 170 2.83 -14.43 -12.12
N PRO A 171 1.91 -14.21 -13.07
CA PRO A 171 2.23 -14.21 -14.51
C PRO A 171 3.30 -13.16 -14.86
N THR A 172 4.15 -13.45 -15.86
CA THR A 172 5.12 -12.48 -16.39
C THR A 172 4.46 -11.14 -16.74
N GLY A 173 5.10 -10.03 -16.40
CA GLY A 173 4.58 -8.68 -16.65
C GLY A 173 3.75 -8.09 -15.50
N TRP A 174 3.49 -8.88 -14.44
CA TRP A 174 2.64 -8.44 -13.31
C TRP A 174 3.18 -7.20 -12.59
N LYS A 175 4.50 -7.08 -12.42
CA LYS A 175 5.12 -5.96 -11.70
C LYS A 175 4.99 -4.68 -12.51
N GLU A 176 5.28 -4.77 -13.80
CA GLU A 176 5.23 -3.66 -14.74
C GLU A 176 3.79 -3.11 -14.82
N GLU A 177 2.80 -4.00 -14.87
CA GLU A 177 1.39 -3.61 -14.90
C GLU A 177 0.91 -3.02 -13.56
N LEU A 178 1.37 -3.52 -12.41
CA LEU A 178 1.08 -2.87 -11.11
C LEU A 178 1.65 -1.45 -11.05
N GLU A 179 2.91 -1.26 -11.49
CA GLU A 179 3.57 0.04 -11.50
C GLU A 179 2.85 1.05 -12.41
N ALA A 180 2.31 0.57 -13.54
CA ALA A 180 1.52 1.39 -14.45
C ALA A 180 0.21 1.89 -13.82
N LYS A 181 -0.49 1.04 -13.06
CA LYS A 181 -1.82 1.35 -12.51
C LYS A 181 -1.82 2.13 -11.20
N TRP A 182 -0.67 2.26 -10.55
CA TRP A 182 -0.57 2.95 -9.27
C TRP A 182 -0.12 4.41 -9.40
N PRO A 183 -0.52 5.28 -8.45
CA PRO A 183 -0.02 6.65 -8.35
C PRO A 183 1.39 6.69 -7.73
N ALA A 184 2.30 5.91 -8.31
CA ALA A 184 3.68 5.77 -7.91
C ALA A 184 4.61 6.09 -9.09
N THR A 185 5.74 6.71 -8.79
CA THR A 185 6.79 7.00 -9.77
C THR A 185 7.51 5.73 -10.22
N SER A 186 7.68 4.76 -9.31
CA SER A 186 8.31 3.46 -9.58
C SER A 186 8.07 2.48 -8.43
N ILE A 187 8.20 1.18 -8.73
CA ILE A 187 8.22 0.10 -7.73
C ILE A 187 9.60 -0.57 -7.73
N GLU A 188 10.27 -0.53 -6.59
CA GLU A 188 11.44 -1.35 -6.30
C GLU A 188 10.98 -2.64 -5.61
N LEU A 189 11.17 -3.79 -6.27
CA LEU A 189 10.81 -5.08 -5.71
C LEU A 189 12.05 -5.75 -5.08
N ILE A 190 12.00 -5.94 -3.77
CA ILE A 190 12.96 -6.77 -3.02
C ILE A 190 12.29 -8.11 -2.75
N ARG A 191 12.53 -9.09 -3.63
CA ARG A 191 12.00 -10.44 -3.45
C ARG A 191 12.96 -11.29 -2.62
N VAL A 192 12.50 -11.73 -1.46
CA VAL A 192 13.27 -12.58 -0.55
C VAL A 192 13.18 -14.04 -1.04
N PRO A 193 14.28 -14.82 -1.00
CA PRO A 193 14.24 -16.23 -1.37
C PRO A 193 13.15 -17.01 -0.64
N ASN A 194 12.60 -18.03 -1.30
CA ASN A 194 11.52 -18.85 -0.76
C ASN A 194 11.81 -19.33 0.66
N VAL A 195 10.86 -19.09 1.55
CA VAL A 195 10.93 -19.48 2.96
C VAL A 195 10.04 -20.69 3.16
N LEU A 196 10.65 -21.87 3.34
CA LEU A 196 9.93 -23.10 3.66
C LEU A 196 9.73 -23.23 5.18
N PHE A 197 8.49 -23.13 5.62
CA PHE A 197 8.07 -23.40 6.98
C PHE A 197 7.67 -24.88 7.11
N GLN A 198 8.63 -25.75 7.41
CA GLN A 198 8.36 -27.18 7.69
C GLN A 198 7.49 -27.35 8.94
N GLU A 199 7.72 -26.52 9.95
CA GLU A 199 6.81 -26.27 11.05
C GLU A 199 6.38 -24.80 10.98
N LEU A 200 5.15 -24.48 11.39
CA LEU A 200 4.67 -23.12 11.52
C LEU A 200 3.95 -22.95 12.85
N THR A 201 3.99 -21.75 13.42
CA THR A 201 3.19 -21.44 14.61
C THR A 201 1.99 -20.62 14.22
N VAL A 202 0.80 -21.20 14.39
CA VAL A 202 -0.49 -20.53 14.21
C VAL A 202 -0.80 -19.78 15.50
N PRO A 203 -1.15 -18.48 15.43
CA PRO A 203 -1.51 -17.73 16.62
C PRO A 203 -2.88 -18.16 17.18
N PRO A 204 -3.19 -17.80 18.45
CA PRO A 204 -4.47 -18.09 19.05
C PRO A 204 -5.62 -17.44 18.30
N ARG A 205 -6.77 -18.11 18.31
CA ARG A 205 -8.01 -17.68 17.67
C ARG A 205 -9.18 -17.88 18.61
N ARG A 206 -9.65 -16.79 19.21
CA ARG A 206 -10.81 -16.81 20.12
C ARG A 206 -12.11 -17.20 19.40
N ASP A 207 -12.29 -16.79 18.15
CA ASP A 207 -13.46 -17.12 17.31
C ASP A 207 -13.57 -18.62 17.01
N ALA A 208 -12.43 -19.31 16.91
CA ALA A 208 -12.35 -20.75 16.70
C ALA A 208 -12.10 -21.55 18.00
N ASN A 209 -12.05 -20.88 19.16
CA ASN A 209 -11.66 -21.47 20.45
C ASN A 209 -10.33 -22.26 20.37
N ALA A 210 -9.36 -21.74 19.61
CA ALA A 210 -8.07 -22.37 19.36
C ALA A 210 -6.94 -21.59 20.06
N ILE A 211 -6.09 -22.32 20.78
CA ILE A 211 -4.86 -21.78 21.37
C ILE A 211 -3.76 -21.63 20.29
N ALA A 212 -2.66 -20.93 20.62
CA ALA A 212 -1.49 -20.94 19.74
C ALA A 212 -0.98 -22.37 19.50
N ALA A 213 -0.59 -22.70 18.28
CA ALA A 213 -0.14 -24.05 17.97
C ALA A 213 1.05 -24.07 16.99
N ARG A 214 2.14 -24.71 17.41
CA ARG A 214 3.24 -25.08 16.51
C ARG A 214 2.92 -26.42 15.88
N VAL A 215 2.88 -26.45 14.56
CA VAL A 215 2.36 -27.57 13.77
C VAL A 215 3.21 -27.79 12.52
N SER A 216 3.27 -29.03 12.08
CA SER A 216 3.92 -29.49 10.84
C SER A 216 2.91 -29.89 9.76
N SER A 217 1.61 -29.89 10.09
CA SER A 217 0.52 -30.16 9.15
C SER A 217 -0.79 -29.54 9.61
N ARG A 218 -1.79 -29.52 8.72
CA ARG A 218 -3.16 -29.06 9.06
C ARG A 218 -3.86 -30.03 9.99
N GLU A 219 -3.57 -31.32 9.85
CA GLU A 219 -4.11 -32.41 10.65
C GLU A 219 -3.57 -32.34 12.08
N GLU A 220 -2.28 -31.99 12.25
CA GLU A 220 -1.70 -31.73 13.57
C GLU A 220 -2.33 -30.51 14.23
N TYR A 221 -2.58 -29.43 13.48
CA TYR A 221 -3.30 -28.27 14.00
C TYR A 221 -4.67 -28.64 14.56
N GLN A 222 -5.45 -29.44 13.82
CA GLN A 222 -6.74 -29.92 14.29
C GLN A 222 -6.61 -30.84 15.52
N THR A 223 -5.56 -31.66 15.58
CA THR A 223 -5.30 -32.53 16.73
C THR A 223 -5.00 -31.73 18.00
N ILE A 224 -4.22 -30.65 17.89
CA ILE A 224 -3.82 -29.80 19.02
C ILE A 224 -4.97 -28.90 19.47
N THR A 225 -5.66 -28.26 18.52
CA THR A 225 -6.61 -27.17 18.82
C THR A 225 -8.07 -27.60 18.81
N GLY A 226 -8.39 -28.74 18.18
CA GLY A 226 -9.76 -29.15 17.88
C GLY A 226 -10.42 -28.38 16.72
N ALA A 227 -9.75 -27.37 16.15
CA ALA A 227 -10.28 -26.52 15.08
C ALA A 227 -9.71 -26.90 13.70
N SER A 228 -10.49 -26.64 12.65
CA SER A 228 -9.97 -26.75 11.27
C SER A 228 -8.89 -25.70 11.02
N PHE A 229 -7.90 -26.04 10.19
CA PHE A 229 -6.85 -25.11 9.79
C PHE A 229 -7.41 -23.99 8.91
N ASP A 230 -7.38 -22.78 9.43
CA ASP A 230 -7.86 -21.52 8.80
C ASP A 230 -7.04 -20.34 9.38
N GLY A 231 -5.78 -20.60 9.72
CA GLY A 231 -4.88 -19.69 10.43
C GLY A 231 -3.80 -19.07 9.54
N GLU A 232 -3.84 -19.32 8.24
CA GLU A 232 -2.74 -19.03 7.32
C GLU A 232 -2.47 -17.53 7.16
N GLN A 233 -3.50 -16.69 6.95
CA GLN A 233 -3.32 -15.24 6.84
C GLN A 233 -2.85 -14.66 8.18
N ALA A 234 -3.43 -15.11 9.30
CA ALA A 234 -3.06 -14.63 10.63
C ALA A 234 -1.58 -14.95 10.95
N THR A 235 -1.13 -16.15 10.58
CA THR A 235 0.26 -16.59 10.73
C THR A 235 1.19 -15.73 9.86
N ALA A 236 0.91 -15.62 8.56
CA ALA A 236 1.71 -14.83 7.64
C ALA A 236 1.77 -13.35 8.08
N ALA A 237 0.64 -12.78 8.52
CA ALA A 237 0.55 -11.39 8.91
C ALA A 237 1.33 -11.08 10.18
N GLN A 238 1.39 -12.01 11.15
CA GLN A 238 2.25 -11.85 12.34
C GLN A 238 3.73 -11.80 11.96
N TRP A 239 4.19 -12.73 11.11
CA TRP A 239 5.58 -12.75 10.68
C TRP A 239 5.94 -11.55 9.80
N ASN A 240 5.04 -11.14 8.91
CA ASN A 240 5.19 -9.92 8.13
C ASN A 240 5.39 -8.70 9.05
N ARG A 241 4.55 -8.53 10.07
CA ARG A 241 4.70 -7.45 11.07
C ARG A 241 6.04 -7.52 11.80
N ALA A 242 6.47 -8.72 12.21
CA ALA A 242 7.75 -8.92 12.89
C ALA A 242 8.94 -8.52 12.01
N LEU A 243 8.97 -8.97 10.75
CA LEU A 243 10.03 -8.66 9.78
C LEU A 243 10.03 -7.16 9.42
N LYS A 244 8.85 -6.57 9.26
CA LYS A 244 8.66 -5.14 9.01
C LYS A 244 9.17 -4.26 10.15
N ALA A 245 8.98 -4.70 11.40
CA ALA A 245 9.51 -4.03 12.59
C ALA A 245 11.04 -4.18 12.68
N ALA A 246 11.58 -5.38 12.44
CA ALA A 246 13.02 -5.64 12.41
C ALA A 246 13.78 -4.77 11.40
N ALA A 247 13.11 -4.40 10.31
CA ALA A 247 13.64 -3.56 9.26
C ALA A 247 13.65 -2.06 9.59
N GLY A 248 13.07 -1.63 10.72
CA GLY A 248 13.02 -0.22 11.10
C GLY A 248 12.30 0.62 10.06
N THR A 249 11.06 0.26 9.74
CA THR A 249 10.30 0.99 8.72
C THR A 249 9.19 1.85 9.30
N LYS A 250 8.76 1.57 10.54
CA LYS A 250 7.47 2.01 11.12
C LYS A 250 6.28 1.82 10.17
N GLY A 251 6.43 0.94 9.18
CA GLY A 251 5.56 0.80 8.05
C GLY A 251 5.42 1.97 7.09
N ARG A 252 6.36 2.90 7.06
CA ARG A 252 6.33 4.11 6.22
C ARG A 252 7.43 4.17 5.16
N VAL A 253 8.40 3.27 5.20
CA VAL A 253 9.56 3.26 4.27
C VAL A 253 9.44 2.18 3.19
N SER A 254 8.95 0.99 3.54
CA SER A 254 8.78 -0.15 2.63
C SER A 254 7.47 -0.88 2.93
N LEU A 255 6.79 -1.30 1.86
CA LEU A 255 5.61 -2.15 1.91
C LEU A 255 6.06 -3.60 2.06
N PHE A 256 5.56 -4.29 3.07
CA PHE A 256 5.88 -5.71 3.29
C PHE A 256 4.72 -6.58 2.83
N TYR A 257 4.95 -7.47 1.87
CA TYR A 257 3.94 -8.41 1.41
C TYR A 257 4.41 -9.86 1.54
N THR A 258 3.52 -10.74 2.00
CA THR A 258 3.83 -12.18 2.13
C THR A 258 2.88 -13.01 1.29
N ASN A 259 3.42 -13.68 0.28
CA ASN A 259 2.73 -14.66 -0.51
C ASN A 259 2.67 -15.99 0.25
N ILE A 260 1.48 -16.58 0.32
CA ILE A 260 1.23 -17.85 1.00
C ILE A 260 1.11 -18.95 -0.06
N TYR A 261 1.90 -20.01 0.12
CA TYR A 261 1.91 -21.22 -0.71
C TYR A 261 1.73 -22.48 0.17
N GLY A 262 1.30 -23.59 -0.45
CA GLY A 262 1.18 -24.90 0.20
C GLY A 262 -0.14 -25.16 0.92
N VAL A 263 -0.94 -24.12 1.16
CA VAL A 263 -2.29 -24.21 1.74
C VAL A 263 -3.28 -23.32 0.98
N PRO A 264 -4.59 -23.64 1.00
CA PRO A 264 -5.61 -22.68 0.61
C PRO A 264 -5.43 -21.38 1.41
N SER A 265 -5.54 -20.24 0.72
CA SER A 265 -5.38 -18.93 1.34
C SER A 265 -6.17 -17.88 0.56
N GLY A 266 -6.73 -16.92 1.29
CA GLY A 266 -7.29 -15.67 0.75
C GLY A 266 -6.24 -14.56 0.77
N GLY A 267 -6.67 -13.34 1.10
CA GLY A 267 -5.81 -12.19 1.31
C GLY A 267 -6.22 -11.38 2.54
N GLN A 268 -5.28 -10.61 3.07
CA GLN A 268 -5.53 -9.58 4.07
C GLN A 268 -4.41 -8.55 4.03
N ALA A 269 -4.77 -7.26 4.00
CA ALA A 269 -3.79 -6.19 4.00
C ALA A 269 -4.28 -4.93 4.72
N GLY A 270 -3.33 -4.03 4.98
CA GLY A 270 -3.55 -2.78 5.71
C GLY A 270 -2.25 -2.17 6.22
N GLY A 271 -2.23 -0.85 6.37
CA GLY A 271 -1.11 -0.13 6.98
C GLY A 271 0.23 -0.36 6.27
N PHE A 272 0.23 -0.31 4.93
CA PHE A 272 1.42 -0.54 4.10
C PHE A 272 2.06 -1.93 4.31
N ALA A 273 1.22 -2.95 4.45
CA ALA A 273 1.61 -4.34 4.48
C ALA A 273 0.44 -5.21 4.03
N GLY A 274 0.73 -6.46 3.66
CA GLY A 274 -0.30 -7.41 3.27
C GLY A 274 0.18 -8.85 3.23
N VAL A 275 -0.77 -9.75 3.14
CA VAL A 275 -0.55 -11.16 2.87
C VAL A 275 -1.58 -11.64 1.87
N GLY A 276 -1.24 -12.62 1.05
CA GLY A 276 -2.22 -13.24 0.19
C GLY A 276 -1.72 -14.45 -0.55
N ASN A 277 -2.61 -15.04 -1.32
CA ASN A 277 -2.31 -16.24 -2.10
C ASN A 277 -1.25 -15.96 -3.18
N GLY A 278 -0.14 -16.71 -3.14
CA GLY A 278 0.96 -16.55 -4.08
C GLY A 278 0.68 -17.02 -5.51
N ASN A 279 -0.49 -17.61 -5.76
CA ASN A 279 -0.95 -18.06 -7.07
C ASN A 279 -2.09 -17.20 -7.64
N ASN A 280 -2.50 -16.13 -6.94
CA ASN A 280 -3.63 -15.31 -7.37
C ASN A 280 -3.26 -13.81 -7.37
N ILE A 281 -2.91 -13.32 -8.55
CA ILE A 281 -2.56 -11.90 -8.75
C ILE A 281 -3.77 -10.97 -8.56
N GLY A 282 -5.00 -11.45 -8.76
CA GLY A 282 -6.21 -10.69 -8.44
C GLY A 282 -6.40 -10.44 -6.95
N ILE A 283 -6.04 -11.42 -6.10
CA ILE A 283 -5.97 -11.23 -4.65
C ILE A 283 -4.86 -10.22 -4.34
N LEU A 284 -3.64 -10.40 -4.88
CA LEU A 284 -2.55 -9.44 -4.69
C LEU A 284 -2.98 -8.00 -4.96
N HIS A 285 -3.59 -7.75 -6.12
CA HIS A 285 -3.98 -6.40 -6.51
C HIS A 285 -5.06 -5.79 -5.60
N HIS A 286 -6.05 -6.60 -5.17
CA HIS A 286 -7.07 -6.19 -4.20
C HIS A 286 -6.46 -5.86 -2.84
N GLU A 287 -5.63 -6.75 -2.30
CA GLU A 287 -4.99 -6.57 -1.00
C GLU A 287 -4.04 -5.38 -0.99
N LEU A 288 -3.33 -5.11 -2.09
CA LEU A 288 -2.48 -3.92 -2.18
C LEU A 288 -3.31 -2.62 -2.15
N GLY A 289 -4.56 -2.64 -2.63
CA GLY A 289 -5.51 -1.54 -2.39
C GLY A 289 -5.74 -1.29 -0.89
N HIS A 290 -5.98 -2.35 -0.10
CA HIS A 290 -6.04 -2.25 1.36
C HIS A 290 -4.73 -1.78 2.00
N ALA A 291 -3.58 -2.20 1.46
CA ALA A 291 -2.27 -1.74 1.93
C ALA A 291 -2.08 -0.22 1.74
N PHE A 292 -2.80 0.38 0.79
CA PHE A 292 -2.91 1.83 0.56
C PHE A 292 -4.15 2.46 1.18
N ALA A 293 -4.68 1.84 2.24
CA ALA A 293 -5.80 2.32 3.04
C ALA A 293 -7.16 2.41 2.32
N LEU A 294 -7.33 1.72 1.19
CA LEU A 294 -8.65 1.63 0.57
C LEU A 294 -9.53 0.63 1.33
N PRO A 295 -10.81 0.93 1.61
CA PRO A 295 -11.78 -0.02 2.15
C PRO A 295 -12.48 -0.79 1.01
N HIS A 296 -13.37 -1.73 1.36
CA HIS A 296 -14.35 -2.22 0.39
C HIS A 296 -15.38 -1.15 0.08
N TRP A 297 -15.47 -0.73 -1.18
CA TRP A 297 -16.28 0.43 -1.58
C TRP A 297 -17.79 0.21 -1.51
N GLY A 298 -18.26 -1.04 -1.63
CA GLY A 298 -19.68 -1.33 -1.55
C GLY A 298 -20.30 -0.82 -0.25
N ASN A 299 -19.60 -1.00 0.88
CA ASN A 299 -20.06 -0.53 2.20
C ASN A 299 -19.75 0.95 2.49
N ASN A 300 -18.96 1.63 1.65
CA ASN A 300 -18.54 2.99 1.90
C ASN A 300 -19.50 4.00 1.24
N GLN A 301 -20.12 4.87 2.02
CA GLN A 301 -21.08 5.88 1.51
C GLN A 301 -20.42 7.06 0.78
N GLN A 302 -19.13 7.29 0.99
CA GLN A 302 -18.37 8.38 0.36
C GLN A 302 -17.91 8.01 -1.05
N TYR A 303 -17.87 6.72 -1.39
CA TYR A 303 -17.51 6.28 -2.74
C TYR A 303 -18.58 6.66 -3.76
N PRO A 304 -18.25 7.45 -4.80
CA PRO A 304 -19.26 8.10 -5.64
C PRO A 304 -19.86 7.19 -6.73
N TYR A 305 -19.23 6.06 -7.05
CA TYR A 305 -19.57 5.26 -8.23
C TYR A 305 -20.41 4.03 -7.89
N LYS A 306 -21.73 4.24 -7.89
CA LYS A 306 -22.72 3.21 -7.57
C LYS A 306 -23.96 3.32 -8.42
N GLY A 307 -24.48 2.16 -8.82
CA GLY A 307 -25.70 2.08 -9.63
C GLY A 307 -25.50 2.55 -11.07
N ASP A 308 -26.58 2.56 -11.84
CA ASP A 308 -26.51 3.00 -13.23
C ASP A 308 -26.24 4.51 -13.27
N MET A 309 -25.25 4.94 -14.06
CA MET A 309 -24.80 6.33 -14.11
C MET A 309 -24.46 6.73 -15.55
N HIS A 310 -24.81 7.95 -15.94
CA HIS A 310 -24.49 8.52 -17.27
C HIS A 310 -24.98 7.67 -18.46
N GLY A 311 -26.12 6.99 -18.30
CA GLY A 311 -26.68 6.10 -19.33
C GLY A 311 -25.97 4.75 -19.47
N ILE A 312 -25.00 4.46 -18.61
CA ILE A 312 -24.25 3.20 -18.59
C ILE A 312 -24.73 2.38 -17.39
N ALA A 313 -24.99 1.10 -17.62
CA ALA A 313 -25.42 0.18 -16.56
C ALA A 313 -24.27 -0.16 -15.60
N ALA A 314 -24.60 -0.37 -14.33
CA ALA A 314 -23.66 -0.88 -13.34
C ALA A 314 -23.48 -2.40 -13.41
N PRO A 315 -22.33 -2.92 -12.96
CA PRO A 315 -22.10 -4.34 -12.81
C PRO A 315 -23.00 -4.95 -11.74
N ASP A 316 -23.31 -6.24 -11.90
CA ASP A 316 -24.03 -7.03 -10.90
C ASP A 316 -23.07 -7.49 -9.80
N ASN A 317 -22.78 -6.60 -8.86
CA ASN A 317 -22.00 -6.87 -7.67
C ASN A 317 -22.61 -6.19 -6.44
N PHE A 318 -21.98 -6.39 -5.28
CA PHE A 318 -22.48 -5.83 -4.03
C PHE A 318 -22.55 -4.29 -4.10
N ASN A 319 -23.75 -3.77 -3.86
CA ASN A 319 -24.11 -2.35 -3.99
C ASN A 319 -23.83 -1.71 -5.35
N LYS A 320 -23.77 -2.51 -6.43
CA LYS A 320 -23.61 -2.02 -7.82
C LYS A 320 -22.43 -1.05 -7.98
N THR A 321 -21.30 -1.39 -7.37
CA THR A 321 -20.12 -0.53 -7.25
C THR A 321 -19.20 -0.71 -8.45
N HIS A 322 -18.71 0.38 -9.03
CA HIS A 322 -17.92 0.32 -10.27
C HIS A 322 -16.78 1.34 -10.32
N ALA A 323 -15.96 1.30 -11.38
CA ALA A 323 -14.76 2.11 -11.54
C ALA A 323 -15.01 3.58 -11.94
N GLY A 324 -16.28 3.99 -12.08
CA GLY A 324 -16.64 5.34 -12.51
C GLY A 324 -16.54 5.58 -14.03
N PRO A 325 -16.80 6.83 -14.48
CA PRO A 325 -16.88 7.18 -15.89
C PRO A 325 -15.55 7.60 -16.54
N VAL A 326 -14.48 7.73 -15.76
CA VAL A 326 -13.19 8.22 -16.27
C VAL A 326 -12.41 7.07 -16.91
N TRP A 327 -11.82 7.31 -18.08
CA TRP A 327 -10.98 6.31 -18.73
C TRP A 327 -9.65 6.16 -18.01
N ALA A 328 -9.23 4.92 -17.82
CA ALA A 328 -7.89 4.62 -17.39
C ALA A 328 -6.90 4.83 -18.56
N PHE A 329 -5.63 4.99 -18.21
CA PHE A 329 -4.54 5.13 -19.16
C PHE A 329 -3.38 4.24 -18.73
N ASP A 330 -2.94 3.35 -19.62
CA ASP A 330 -1.72 2.59 -19.42
C ASP A 330 -0.55 3.32 -20.08
N LEU A 331 0.22 4.03 -19.26
CA LEU A 331 1.34 4.85 -19.71
C LEU A 331 2.43 4.05 -20.47
N PRO A 332 2.85 2.82 -20.04
CA PRO A 332 3.87 2.06 -20.76
C PRO A 332 3.47 1.66 -22.18
N SER A 333 2.24 1.18 -22.38
CA SER A 333 1.74 0.83 -23.73
C SER A 333 1.08 2.00 -24.45
N LYS A 334 0.94 3.14 -23.78
CA LYS A 334 0.26 4.36 -24.25
C LYS A 334 -1.17 4.05 -24.71
N LYS A 335 -1.93 3.29 -23.94
CA LYS A 335 -3.29 2.88 -24.29
C LYS A 335 -4.34 3.57 -23.44
N PHE A 336 -5.36 4.11 -24.09
CA PHE A 336 -6.61 4.50 -23.47
C PHE A 336 -7.45 3.25 -23.16
N ILE A 337 -8.00 3.21 -21.96
CA ILE A 337 -8.73 2.05 -21.45
C ILE A 337 -10.13 2.51 -21.02
N PRO A 338 -11.18 2.13 -21.77
CA PRO A 338 -12.54 2.56 -21.47
C PRO A 338 -13.01 2.15 -20.07
N PRO A 339 -13.92 2.92 -19.45
CA PRO A 339 -14.51 2.59 -18.15
C PRO A 339 -15.51 1.42 -18.25
N THR A 340 -15.90 1.03 -19.46
CA THR A 340 -16.86 -0.06 -19.72
C THR A 340 -16.15 -1.32 -20.18
N VAL A 341 -16.75 -2.47 -19.87
CA VAL A 341 -16.30 -3.78 -20.33
C VAL A 341 -16.36 -3.81 -21.85
N GLN A 342 -15.24 -4.13 -22.48
CA GLN A 342 -15.12 -4.20 -23.94
C GLN A 342 -15.41 -5.63 -24.45
N PRO A 343 -15.77 -5.81 -25.74
CA PRO A 343 -16.01 -7.14 -26.31
C PRO A 343 -14.82 -8.11 -26.20
N ASN A 344 -13.59 -7.59 -26.11
CA ASN A 344 -12.36 -8.37 -25.92
C ASN A 344 -11.94 -8.50 -24.45
N ALA A 345 -12.81 -8.17 -23.49
CA ALA A 345 -12.52 -8.38 -22.08
C ALA A 345 -12.47 -9.88 -21.74
N VAL A 346 -11.66 -10.23 -20.74
CA VAL A 346 -11.51 -11.63 -20.28
C VAL A 346 -12.77 -12.16 -19.55
N GLY A 347 -13.72 -11.28 -19.27
CA GLY A 347 -15.00 -11.57 -18.63
C GLY A 347 -15.85 -10.31 -18.46
N GLY A 348 -16.99 -10.44 -17.78
CA GLY A 348 -17.95 -9.36 -17.60
C GLY A 348 -18.96 -9.23 -18.74
N THR A 349 -19.81 -8.20 -18.68
CA THR A 349 -20.87 -7.94 -19.66
C THR A 349 -20.51 -6.70 -20.48
N PRO A 350 -20.27 -6.82 -21.81
CA PRO A 350 -19.90 -5.68 -22.64
C PRO A 350 -20.86 -4.49 -22.52
N GLY A 351 -20.32 -3.28 -22.47
CA GLY A 351 -21.08 -2.03 -22.33
C GLY A 351 -21.51 -1.67 -20.91
N VAL A 352 -21.26 -2.54 -19.92
CA VAL A 352 -21.46 -2.26 -18.50
C VAL A 352 -20.19 -1.64 -17.92
N TYR A 353 -20.27 -0.82 -16.86
CA TYR A 353 -19.07 -0.35 -16.18
C TYR A 353 -18.21 -1.51 -15.66
N LYS A 354 -16.88 -1.34 -15.73
CA LYS A 354 -15.91 -2.22 -15.07
C LYS A 354 -15.99 -2.09 -13.56
N GLN A 355 -15.61 -3.15 -12.87
CA GLN A 355 -15.59 -3.16 -11.41
C GLN A 355 -14.30 -2.53 -10.86
N ASP A 356 -14.43 -1.75 -9.77
CA ASP A 356 -13.26 -1.35 -9.00
C ASP A 356 -12.70 -2.58 -8.25
N PRO A 357 -11.35 -2.78 -8.21
CA PRO A 357 -10.73 -3.89 -7.52
C PRO A 357 -11.22 -4.07 -6.09
N MET A 358 -11.57 -2.99 -5.38
CA MET A 358 -12.03 -3.02 -3.99
C MET A 358 -13.48 -3.49 -3.82
N GLN A 359 -14.20 -3.83 -4.89
CA GLN A 359 -15.53 -4.42 -4.81
C GLN A 359 -15.81 -5.56 -5.81
N GLY A 360 -14.92 -5.81 -6.77
CA GLY A 360 -15.00 -6.94 -7.69
C GLY A 360 -13.87 -7.98 -7.57
N GLY A 361 -12.84 -7.71 -6.77
CA GLY A 361 -11.56 -8.42 -6.83
C GLY A 361 -10.64 -7.86 -7.93
N GLY A 362 -9.35 -8.20 -7.92
CA GLY A 362 -8.37 -7.54 -8.79
C GLY A 362 -8.37 -7.93 -10.28
N GLN A 363 -9.21 -8.87 -10.71
CA GLN A 363 -9.30 -9.36 -12.10
C GLN A 363 -10.74 -9.77 -12.45
N GLY A 364 -11.07 -9.83 -13.74
CA GLY A 364 -12.26 -10.51 -14.24
C GLY A 364 -13.03 -9.78 -15.35
N ASP A 365 -12.71 -8.52 -15.63
CA ASP A 365 -13.37 -7.72 -16.69
C ASP A 365 -12.42 -6.72 -17.38
N GLN A 366 -11.11 -6.88 -17.18
CA GLN A 366 -10.09 -6.17 -17.95
C GLN A 366 -9.97 -6.71 -19.38
N GLU A 367 -9.45 -5.89 -20.28
CA GLU A 367 -9.18 -6.26 -21.67
C GLU A 367 -8.14 -7.38 -21.81
N GLU A 368 -8.24 -8.18 -22.88
CA GLU A 368 -7.21 -9.12 -23.27
C GLU A 368 -5.83 -8.42 -23.37
N GLY A 369 -4.81 -9.05 -22.80
CA GLY A 369 -3.46 -8.50 -22.70
C GLY A 369 -3.17 -7.75 -21.40
N PHE A 370 -4.19 -7.39 -20.61
CA PHE A 370 -4.03 -6.89 -19.25
C PHE A 370 -4.29 -7.99 -18.22
N LEU A 371 -3.40 -8.07 -17.23
CA LEU A 371 -3.52 -9.00 -16.12
C LEU A 371 -4.52 -8.49 -15.09
N LEU A 372 -4.64 -7.17 -14.89
CA LEU A 372 -5.34 -6.59 -13.73
C LEU A 372 -6.45 -5.64 -14.14
N ARG A 373 -7.47 -5.53 -13.29
CA ARG A 373 -8.42 -4.42 -13.36
C ARG A 373 -7.74 -3.09 -13.07
N HIS A 374 -8.40 -2.00 -13.42
CA HIS A 374 -7.99 -0.67 -13.02
C HIS A 374 -8.80 -0.23 -11.80
N PHE A 375 -8.11 0.34 -10.82
CA PHE A 375 -8.77 1.16 -9.80
C PHE A 375 -9.48 2.33 -10.45
N SER A 376 -10.60 2.77 -9.87
CA SER A 376 -11.20 4.06 -10.24
C SER A 376 -10.23 5.21 -10.04
N ASP A 377 -10.45 6.31 -10.74
CA ASP A 377 -9.81 7.61 -10.48
C ASP A 377 -9.98 8.05 -9.02
N TYR A 378 -11.15 7.80 -8.41
CA TYR A 378 -11.38 8.02 -6.98
C TYR A 378 -10.44 7.17 -6.10
N SER A 379 -10.35 5.86 -6.35
CA SER A 379 -9.43 4.97 -5.64
C SER A 379 -7.98 5.42 -5.79
N VAL A 380 -7.56 5.79 -7.00
CA VAL A 380 -6.20 6.25 -7.27
C VAL A 380 -5.91 7.58 -6.56
N ALA A 381 -6.85 8.52 -6.54
CA ALA A 381 -6.70 9.77 -5.79
C ALA A 381 -6.53 9.53 -4.28
N GLN A 382 -7.31 8.61 -3.70
CA GLN A 382 -7.18 8.20 -2.29
C GLN A 382 -5.84 7.51 -2.03
N MET A 383 -5.41 6.60 -2.91
CA MET A 383 -4.09 5.96 -2.83
C MET A 383 -2.97 7.01 -2.89
N GLN A 384 -3.04 7.96 -3.81
CA GLN A 384 -2.04 9.01 -3.97
C GLN A 384 -1.95 9.88 -2.71
N GLN A 385 -3.09 10.31 -2.17
CA GLN A 385 -3.14 11.07 -0.92
C GLN A 385 -2.57 10.27 0.25
N TYR A 386 -2.89 8.98 0.36
CA TYR A 386 -2.32 8.12 1.39
C TYR A 386 -0.79 8.06 1.25
N LEU A 387 -0.26 7.79 0.06
CA LEU A 387 1.19 7.68 -0.17
C LEU A 387 1.92 8.98 0.19
N GLU A 388 1.38 10.13 -0.23
CA GLU A 388 1.95 11.46 0.08
C GLU A 388 2.02 11.74 1.59
N ASN A 389 0.98 11.36 2.35
CA ASN A 389 0.95 11.55 3.80
C ASN A 389 1.76 10.49 4.57
N HIS A 390 1.92 9.31 3.98
CA HIS A 390 2.40 8.13 4.68
C HIS A 390 3.88 7.87 4.45
N ILE A 391 4.37 7.98 3.21
CA ILE A 391 5.75 7.62 2.87
C ILE A 391 6.75 8.54 3.57
N VAL A 392 7.80 7.92 4.08
CA VAL A 392 8.96 8.59 4.67
C VAL A 392 10.21 8.12 3.93
N ILE A 393 11.04 9.07 3.49
CA ILE A 393 12.30 8.80 2.81
C ILE A 393 13.48 9.30 3.63
N TRP A 394 14.68 8.79 3.36
CA TRP A 394 15.90 9.42 3.84
C TRP A 394 16.26 10.60 2.95
N ASN A 395 16.31 11.80 3.51
CA ASN A 395 16.75 13.00 2.81
C ASN A 395 18.23 13.28 3.16
N GLU A 396 19.13 13.06 2.19
CA GLU A 396 20.57 13.24 2.37
C GLU A 396 20.96 14.68 2.71
N SER A 397 20.23 15.68 2.20
CA SER A 397 20.52 17.09 2.49
C SER A 397 20.18 17.48 3.92
N LEU A 398 19.18 16.81 4.52
CA LEU A 398 18.78 17.01 5.92
C LEU A 398 19.53 16.08 6.88
N GLY A 399 20.15 15.01 6.37
CA GLY A 399 20.72 13.96 7.20
C GLY A 399 19.68 13.29 8.10
N SER A 400 18.43 13.20 7.65
CA SER A 400 17.31 12.65 8.43
C SER A 400 16.26 11.99 7.54
N TYR A 401 15.41 11.19 8.17
CA TYR A 401 14.14 10.80 7.58
C TYR A 401 13.22 12.02 7.42
N ALA A 402 12.49 12.10 6.32
CA ALA A 402 11.57 13.17 6.03
C ALA A 402 10.28 12.67 5.36
N SER A 403 9.14 13.30 5.68
CA SER A 403 7.87 13.15 4.96
C SER A 403 7.67 14.29 3.96
N TRP A 404 6.75 14.07 3.03
CA TRP A 404 6.38 15.06 2.02
C TRP A 404 5.78 16.30 2.66
N ASP A 405 6.24 17.47 2.23
CA ASP A 405 5.67 18.76 2.59
C ASP A 405 4.95 19.36 1.39
N HIS A 406 3.62 19.43 1.48
CA HIS A 406 2.78 20.01 0.43
C HIS A 406 3.04 21.50 0.20
N SER A 407 3.54 22.23 1.20
CA SER A 407 3.81 23.66 1.07
C SER A 407 5.09 23.95 0.30
N THR A 408 6.10 23.08 0.42
CA THR A 408 7.37 23.23 -0.30
C THR A 408 7.42 22.38 -1.58
N GLY A 409 6.52 21.40 -1.72
CA GLY A 409 6.55 20.43 -2.82
C GLY A 409 7.81 19.55 -2.76
N ASP A 410 8.27 19.20 -1.56
CA ASP A 410 9.47 18.37 -1.35
C ASP A 410 9.44 17.61 -0.01
N TYR A 411 10.29 16.60 0.17
CA TYR A 411 10.41 15.83 1.40
C TYR A 411 11.26 16.57 2.45
N THR A 412 10.66 17.57 3.12
CA THR A 412 11.37 18.48 4.03
C THR A 412 10.94 18.36 5.50
N GLN A 413 9.83 17.69 5.79
CA GLN A 413 9.33 17.51 7.16
C GLN A 413 10.11 16.45 7.91
N ILE A 414 11.01 16.87 8.80
CA ILE A 414 11.89 15.98 9.56
C ILE A 414 11.09 15.03 10.45
N ILE A 415 11.40 13.73 10.33
CA ILE A 415 10.88 12.66 11.17
C ILE A 415 11.95 12.27 12.20
N SER A 416 11.57 12.28 13.48
CA SER A 416 12.44 11.82 14.56
C SER A 416 12.69 10.32 14.48
N ASN A 417 13.94 9.90 14.68
CA ASN A 417 14.31 8.50 14.81
C ASN A 417 14.98 8.24 16.17
N ASN A 418 14.49 7.26 16.92
CA ASN A 418 15.06 6.80 18.19
C ASN A 418 16.08 5.66 18.01
N GLY A 419 16.31 5.22 16.77
CA GLY A 419 17.19 4.10 16.39
C GLY A 419 16.47 2.75 16.25
N VAL A 420 15.18 2.69 16.57
CA VAL A 420 14.33 1.48 16.49
C VAL A 420 13.19 1.67 15.49
N ASP A 421 12.54 2.84 15.53
CA ASP A 421 11.40 3.15 14.67
C ASP A 421 11.81 3.14 13.19
N TYR A 422 12.98 3.73 12.92
CA TYR A 422 13.58 3.79 11.60
C TYR A 422 15.01 3.25 11.60
N ALA A 423 15.41 2.62 10.49
CA ALA A 423 16.73 2.02 10.37
C ALA A 423 17.87 3.06 10.43
N ASN A 424 18.89 2.78 11.24
CA ASN A 424 20.11 3.58 11.27
C ASN A 424 20.97 3.32 10.02
N GLU A 425 20.95 2.06 9.56
CA GLU A 425 21.57 1.66 8.30
C GLU A 425 20.52 1.12 7.35
N ARG A 426 20.51 1.69 6.14
CA ARG A 426 19.46 1.48 5.15
C ARG A 426 20.02 0.63 4.01
N ASN A 427 19.17 -0.22 3.42
CA ASN A 427 19.48 -0.96 2.19
C ASN A 427 20.78 -1.79 2.27
N VAL A 428 20.96 -2.53 3.36
CA VAL A 428 22.11 -3.42 3.58
C VAL A 428 21.69 -4.88 3.49
N ASP A 429 22.64 -5.78 3.21
CA ASP A 429 22.38 -7.22 3.21
C ASP A 429 22.21 -7.72 4.66
N VAL A 430 21.01 -8.22 4.98
CA VAL A 430 20.64 -8.69 6.31
C VAL A 430 20.29 -10.18 6.31
N ILE A 431 20.47 -10.79 7.47
CA ILE A 431 19.92 -12.10 7.85
C ILE A 431 18.87 -11.85 8.93
N SER A 432 17.62 -12.24 8.69
CA SER A 432 16.55 -12.12 9.69
C SER A 432 16.45 -13.36 10.55
N ILE A 433 16.36 -13.15 11.86
CA ILE A 433 16.07 -14.19 12.85
C ILE A 433 14.65 -13.98 13.35
N MET A 434 13.83 -15.02 13.31
CA MET A 434 12.42 -14.97 13.72
C MET A 434 12.18 -15.91 14.90
N ALA A 435 11.48 -15.42 15.92
CA ALA A 435 11.14 -16.16 17.11
C ALA A 435 9.69 -15.90 17.55
N GLY A 436 9.08 -16.89 18.17
CA GLY A 436 7.76 -16.79 18.77
C GLY A 436 7.72 -17.46 20.14
N VAL A 437 7.03 -16.85 21.11
CA VAL A 437 6.94 -17.34 22.49
C VAL A 437 5.51 -17.31 23.01
N SER A 438 5.19 -18.28 23.86
CA SER A 438 4.00 -18.24 24.72
C SER A 438 4.32 -18.92 26.05
N ALA A 439 4.04 -18.23 27.15
CA ALA A 439 4.19 -18.81 28.49
C ALA A 439 3.05 -19.81 28.81
N VAL A 440 1.84 -19.51 28.36
CA VAL A 440 0.64 -20.35 28.59
C VAL A 440 0.47 -21.47 27.56
N THR A 441 1.14 -21.36 26.41
CA THR A 441 1.20 -22.42 25.40
C THR A 441 2.65 -22.73 24.99
N PRO A 442 3.50 -23.27 25.89
CA PRO A 442 4.94 -23.44 25.62
C PRO A 442 5.26 -24.31 24.39
N GLN A 443 4.36 -25.22 24.02
CA GLN A 443 4.49 -26.05 22.81
C GLN A 443 4.57 -25.23 21.52
N ALA A 444 3.94 -24.05 21.49
CA ALA A 444 3.96 -23.11 20.38
C ALA A 444 5.26 -22.29 20.27
N THR A 445 6.13 -22.35 21.29
CA THR A 445 7.39 -21.59 21.29
C THR A 445 8.35 -22.13 20.22
N ILE A 446 8.90 -21.23 19.39
CA ILE A 446 9.70 -21.56 18.21
C ILE A 446 10.80 -20.52 17.96
N VAL A 447 11.89 -20.97 17.34
CA VAL A 447 12.85 -20.12 16.62
C VAL A 447 13.09 -20.75 15.25
N TYR A 448 13.01 -19.94 14.20
CA TYR A 448 13.11 -20.42 12.83
C TYR A 448 14.55 -20.44 12.32
N PRO A 449 14.83 -21.24 11.28
CA PRO A 449 16.04 -21.04 10.47
C PRO A 449 16.18 -19.57 10.03
N PRO A 450 17.41 -19.03 9.98
CA PRO A 450 17.66 -17.68 9.47
C PRO A 450 17.15 -17.49 8.04
N ILE A 451 16.64 -16.29 7.74
CA ILE A 451 16.21 -15.90 6.38
C ILE A 451 17.19 -14.90 5.82
N GLY A 452 17.76 -15.18 4.65
CA GLY A 452 18.63 -14.26 3.92
C GLY A 452 19.90 -14.90 3.37
N PRO A 453 20.84 -14.08 2.85
CA PRO A 453 20.81 -12.63 2.89
C PRO A 453 19.76 -12.00 1.96
N TYR A 454 19.24 -10.82 2.34
CA TYR A 454 18.43 -9.96 1.46
C TYR A 454 18.57 -8.49 1.86
N ARG A 455 18.11 -7.54 1.02
CA ARG A 455 18.23 -6.10 1.30
C ARG A 455 17.16 -5.63 2.28
N SER A 456 17.58 -4.99 3.38
CA SER A 456 16.69 -4.40 4.37
C SER A 456 17.38 -3.32 5.21
N GLY A 457 16.71 -2.85 6.26
CA GLY A 457 17.27 -1.94 7.26
C GLY A 457 17.80 -2.67 8.51
N LEU A 458 18.76 -2.04 9.19
CA LEU A 458 19.20 -2.40 10.54
C LEU A 458 18.78 -1.32 11.53
N ILE A 459 18.09 -1.76 12.59
CA ILE A 459 17.81 -0.97 13.78
C ILE A 459 18.85 -1.26 14.85
N ASP A 460 18.82 -0.45 15.91
CA ASP A 460 19.57 -0.76 17.12
C ASP A 460 19.03 -2.03 17.78
N LEU A 461 19.96 -2.90 18.15
CA LEU A 461 19.73 -4.08 18.97
C LEU A 461 20.47 -3.89 20.29
N PHE A 462 19.97 -4.50 21.35
CA PHE A 462 20.40 -4.20 22.70
C PHE A 462 20.91 -5.45 23.41
N ASP A 463 22.14 -5.39 23.92
CA ASP A 463 22.77 -6.49 24.68
C ASP A 463 22.36 -6.43 26.16
N PRO A 464 21.67 -7.45 26.70
CA PRO A 464 21.22 -7.44 28.10
C PRO A 464 22.38 -7.49 29.12
N THR A 465 23.61 -7.76 28.70
CA THR A 465 24.79 -7.73 29.58
C THR A 465 25.30 -6.32 29.81
N LEU A 466 24.98 -5.36 28.94
CA LEU A 466 25.45 -3.99 28.99
C LEU A 466 24.40 -3.06 29.63
N GLU A 467 24.75 -2.38 30.72
CA GLU A 467 23.83 -1.47 31.44
C GLU A 467 23.32 -0.32 30.56
N ALA A 468 24.17 0.23 29.68
CA ALA A 468 23.75 1.30 28.78
C ALA A 468 22.68 0.84 27.77
N ASP A 469 22.82 -0.38 27.24
CA ASP A 469 21.84 -0.97 26.32
C ASP A 469 20.54 -1.29 27.03
N ARG A 470 20.60 -1.79 28.28
CA ARG A 470 19.43 -2.01 29.14
C ARG A 470 18.63 -0.74 29.37
N GLN A 471 19.30 0.33 29.84
CA GLN A 471 18.65 1.62 30.07
C GLN A 471 18.02 2.17 28.79
N ARG A 472 18.71 2.04 27.65
CA ARG A 472 18.16 2.51 26.38
C ARG A 472 16.99 1.65 25.90
N ALA A 473 17.10 0.34 25.96
CA ALA A 473 16.03 -0.59 25.61
C ALA A 473 14.76 -0.32 26.44
N GLY A 474 14.90 -0.13 27.76
CA GLY A 474 13.80 0.23 28.65
C GLY A 474 13.15 1.59 28.35
N ASN A 475 13.73 2.42 27.49
CA ASN A 475 13.14 3.69 27.05
C ASN A 475 12.53 3.63 25.64
N VAL A 476 13.15 2.89 24.71
CA VAL A 476 12.79 2.97 23.27
C VAL A 476 12.40 1.64 22.64
N TYR A 477 12.57 0.51 23.34
CA TYR A 477 12.34 -0.83 22.80
C TYR A 477 11.31 -1.62 23.62
N CYS A 478 11.41 -1.55 24.95
CA CYS A 478 10.52 -2.14 25.94
C CYS A 478 10.10 -1.07 26.98
N PRO A 479 9.45 0.03 26.58
CA PRO A 479 9.13 1.15 27.48
C PRO A 479 8.18 0.78 28.62
N ASP A 480 7.30 -0.19 28.38
CA ASP A 480 6.35 -0.70 29.38
C ASP A 480 6.86 -1.99 30.06
N GLY A 481 8.16 -2.26 29.97
CA GLY A 481 8.79 -3.53 30.34
C GLY A 481 8.57 -4.63 29.29
N GLY A 482 8.75 -5.88 29.70
CA GLY A 482 8.44 -7.03 28.84
C GLY A 482 9.52 -7.39 27.83
N CYS A 483 10.80 -7.08 28.11
CA CYS A 483 11.92 -7.73 27.44
C CYS A 483 12.26 -9.04 28.17
N ASP A 484 11.27 -9.93 28.33
CA ASP A 484 11.39 -11.20 29.09
C ASP A 484 12.12 -12.30 28.32
N VAL A 485 12.50 -12.01 27.07
CA VAL A 485 13.10 -12.96 26.15
C VAL A 485 14.29 -12.32 25.45
N SER A 486 15.34 -13.10 25.27
CA SER A 486 16.50 -12.73 24.47
C SER A 486 16.83 -13.81 23.46
N VAL A 487 17.52 -13.45 22.38
CA VAL A 487 18.14 -14.40 21.45
C VAL A 487 19.65 -14.36 21.58
N ARG A 488 20.26 -15.50 21.85
CA ARG A 488 21.71 -15.69 21.81
C ARG A 488 22.09 -16.35 20.51
N ILE A 489 23.03 -15.74 19.79
CA ILE A 489 23.31 -16.04 18.39
C ILE A 489 24.80 -16.25 18.23
N THR A 490 25.17 -17.37 17.61
CA THR A 490 26.53 -17.62 17.17
C THR A 490 26.65 -17.28 15.68
N GLN A 491 27.35 -16.20 15.35
CA GLN A 491 27.54 -15.71 13.99
C GLN A 491 29.02 -15.39 13.75
N GLY A 492 29.61 -15.94 12.67
CA GLY A 492 31.00 -15.64 12.30
C GLY A 492 32.04 -15.97 13.40
N GLY A 493 31.72 -16.91 14.29
CA GLY A 493 32.57 -17.28 15.43
C GLY A 493 32.40 -16.38 16.68
N LEU A 494 31.53 -15.38 16.63
CA LEU A 494 31.16 -14.55 17.78
C LEU A 494 29.81 -14.98 18.35
N VAL A 495 29.68 -14.88 19.67
CA VAL A 495 28.40 -15.07 20.37
C VAL A 495 27.91 -13.71 20.83
N LYS A 496 26.72 -13.32 20.39
CA LYS A 496 26.04 -12.08 20.80
C LYS A 496 24.66 -12.42 21.37
N THR A 497 24.19 -11.65 22.34
CA THR A 497 22.85 -11.82 22.92
C THR A 497 22.07 -10.53 22.72
N TYR A 498 20.85 -10.61 22.22
CA TYR A 498 19.98 -9.46 21.98
C TYR A 498 18.65 -9.62 22.69
N MET A 499 18.21 -8.58 23.39
CA MET A 499 16.86 -8.52 23.94
C MET A 499 15.83 -8.53 22.83
N LEU A 500 14.68 -9.16 23.08
CA LEU A 500 13.49 -9.10 22.23
C LEU A 500 12.35 -8.47 23.02
N PRO A 501 11.52 -7.61 22.41
CA PRO A 501 10.42 -6.97 23.11
C PRO A 501 9.22 -7.92 23.16
N MET A 502 9.37 -9.00 23.93
CA MET A 502 8.37 -10.04 24.14
C MET A 502 8.19 -10.36 25.62
N ALA A 503 6.95 -10.27 26.10
CA ALA A 503 6.61 -10.62 27.47
C ALA A 503 6.33 -12.13 27.63
N LEU A 504 6.65 -12.67 28.80
CA LEU A 504 6.34 -14.04 29.21
C LEU A 504 5.28 -14.04 30.33
N ASP A 505 4.04 -13.70 29.95
CA ASP A 505 2.92 -13.67 30.88
C ASP A 505 2.28 -15.06 31.10
N ASN A 506 2.57 -15.67 32.24
CA ASN A 506 2.00 -16.97 32.65
C ASN A 506 0.52 -16.88 33.06
N SER A 507 -0.04 -15.66 33.19
CA SER A 507 -1.43 -15.42 33.57
C SER A 507 -2.35 -15.08 32.40
N ALA A 508 -1.80 -14.99 31.18
CA ALA A 508 -2.56 -14.67 29.98
C ALA A 508 -3.64 -15.73 29.68
N ASP A 509 -4.78 -15.29 29.12
CA ASP A 509 -5.75 -16.21 28.53
C ASP A 509 -5.11 -16.85 27.27
N PRO A 510 -4.98 -18.19 27.18
CA PRO A 510 -4.35 -18.86 26.04
C PRO A 510 -5.11 -18.68 24.71
N LEU A 511 -6.35 -18.15 24.74
CA LEU A 511 -7.12 -17.79 23.56
C LEU A 511 -6.95 -16.31 23.15
N ASP A 512 -6.28 -15.50 23.98
CA ASP A 512 -5.99 -14.11 23.67
C ASP A 512 -4.84 -14.02 22.66
N GLY A 513 -4.98 -13.17 21.64
CA GLY A 513 -3.93 -12.97 20.64
C GLY A 513 -2.60 -12.47 21.21
N ASN A 514 -2.61 -11.85 22.39
CA ASN A 514 -1.41 -11.39 23.10
C ASN A 514 -0.69 -12.51 23.90
N SER A 515 -1.32 -13.68 24.07
CA SER A 515 -0.74 -14.82 24.77
C SER A 515 0.38 -15.52 23.99
N PHE A 516 0.52 -15.21 22.70
CA PHE A 516 1.63 -15.62 21.85
C PHE A 516 2.21 -14.40 21.13
N GLN A 517 3.50 -14.18 21.29
CA GLN A 517 4.19 -13.02 20.72
C GLN A 517 5.25 -13.45 19.73
N THR A 518 5.35 -12.71 18.63
CA THR A 518 6.32 -12.94 17.55
C THR A 518 7.21 -11.73 17.35
N ARG A 519 8.50 -11.96 17.16
CA ARG A 519 9.49 -10.92 16.84
C ARG A 519 10.49 -11.42 15.83
N ALA A 520 11.08 -10.45 15.13
CA ALA A 520 12.24 -10.68 14.31
C ALA A 520 13.30 -9.62 14.60
N ILE A 521 14.55 -9.96 14.33
CA ILE A 521 15.67 -9.01 14.30
C ILE A 521 16.46 -9.21 13.01
N ASN A 522 17.04 -8.14 12.50
CA ASN A 522 17.94 -8.18 11.36
C ASN A 522 19.39 -8.12 11.86
N LEU A 523 20.21 -9.04 11.38
CA LEU A 523 21.66 -9.06 11.58
C LEU A 523 22.35 -8.70 10.28
N ARG A 524 23.52 -8.08 10.36
CA ARG A 524 24.33 -7.83 9.16
C ARG A 524 24.82 -9.15 8.59
N ALA A 525 24.61 -9.38 7.30
CA ALA A 525 25.05 -10.61 6.64
C ALA A 525 26.58 -10.73 6.58
N SER A 526 27.31 -9.61 6.48
CA SER A 526 28.78 -9.60 6.43
C SER A 526 29.44 -9.98 7.75
N ASP A 527 28.69 -10.09 8.86
CA ASP A 527 29.22 -10.59 10.14
C ASP A 527 29.42 -12.12 10.11
N GLY A 528 29.00 -12.79 9.05
CA GLY A 528 29.24 -14.21 8.80
C GLY A 528 27.99 -15.09 8.90
N LEU A 529 28.18 -16.41 8.77
CA LEU A 529 27.09 -17.38 8.86
C LEU A 529 26.57 -17.48 10.28
N VAL A 530 25.24 -17.53 10.42
CA VAL A 530 24.57 -17.89 11.68
C VAL A 530 24.54 -19.41 11.77
N ILE A 531 25.16 -19.97 12.81
CA ILE A 531 25.29 -21.42 13.00
C ILE A 531 24.54 -21.95 14.23
N GLN A 532 24.08 -21.05 15.10
CA GLN A 532 23.28 -21.41 16.27
C GLN A 532 22.44 -20.22 16.69
N ILE A 533 21.20 -20.50 17.08
CA ILE A 533 20.31 -19.55 17.74
C ILE A 533 19.72 -20.22 18.97
N GLU A 534 19.72 -19.53 20.10
CA GLU A 534 19.05 -19.95 21.32
C GLU A 534 18.10 -18.86 21.77
N LEU A 535 16.83 -19.22 21.92
CA LEU A 535 15.80 -18.38 22.50
C LEU A 535 15.80 -18.58 24.01
N LEU A 536 16.01 -17.51 24.78
CA LEU A 536 16.29 -17.55 26.20
C LEU A 536 15.18 -16.87 26.99
N ALA A 537 14.78 -17.45 28.12
CA ALA A 537 14.01 -16.74 29.12
C ALA A 537 14.94 -15.80 29.90
N THR A 538 14.67 -14.51 29.83
CA THR A 538 15.43 -13.43 30.47
C THR A 538 14.45 -12.41 31.07
N PRO A 539 13.74 -12.74 32.17
CA PRO A 539 12.68 -11.89 32.72
C PRO A 539 13.16 -10.46 33.04
N ASP A 540 12.44 -9.48 32.50
CA ASP A 540 12.76 -8.04 32.55
C ASP A 540 14.25 -7.76 32.27
N ALA A 541 14.80 -8.27 31.15
CA ALA A 541 16.23 -8.15 30.85
C ALA A 541 16.70 -6.69 30.77
N GLU A 542 15.81 -5.75 30.44
CA GLU A 542 16.08 -4.32 30.44
C GLU A 542 16.28 -3.73 31.85
N GLN A 543 15.85 -4.43 32.90
CA GLN A 543 16.02 -4.06 34.30
C GLN A 543 17.04 -4.96 35.01
N ASN A 544 16.90 -6.27 34.86
CA ASN A 544 17.66 -7.29 35.58
C ASN A 544 18.95 -7.70 34.88
N GLY A 545 19.05 -7.44 33.57
CA GLY A 545 20.10 -7.96 32.70
C GLY A 545 20.05 -9.46 32.47
N LEU A 546 21.11 -9.97 31.84
CA LEU A 546 21.18 -11.39 31.49
C LEU A 546 21.38 -12.25 32.76
N PRO A 547 20.49 -13.20 33.06
CA PRO A 547 20.71 -14.16 34.14
C PRO A 547 22.01 -14.94 33.94
N THR A 548 22.68 -15.36 35.02
CA THR A 548 23.93 -16.16 34.91
C THR A 548 23.71 -17.49 34.17
N ASN A 549 22.54 -18.10 34.34
CA ASN A 549 22.15 -19.35 33.71
C ASN A 549 20.73 -19.22 33.14
N PRO A 550 20.56 -18.54 31.99
CA PRO A 550 19.23 -18.33 31.42
C PRO A 550 18.67 -19.66 30.90
N THR A 551 17.38 -19.88 31.10
CA THR A 551 16.70 -21.08 30.58
C THR A 551 16.59 -20.98 29.07
N VAL A 552 17.08 -22.00 28.35
CA VAL A 552 16.89 -22.11 26.90
C VAL A 552 15.48 -22.63 26.63
N LEU A 553 14.65 -21.81 26.00
CA LEU A 553 13.30 -22.14 25.59
C LEU A 553 13.29 -22.99 24.32
N ARG A 554 14.10 -22.57 23.33
CA ARG A 554 14.29 -23.25 22.04
C ARG A 554 15.67 -22.99 21.47
N SER A 555 16.10 -23.89 20.59
CA SER A 555 17.33 -23.75 19.84
C SER A 555 17.11 -24.11 18.39
N TRP A 556 17.86 -23.45 17.50
CA TRP A 556 18.05 -23.85 16.12
C TRP A 556 19.54 -24.03 15.85
N ASN A 557 19.86 -25.10 15.11
CA ASN A 557 21.17 -25.38 14.52
C ASN A 557 20.93 -25.96 13.11
N PRO A 558 21.83 -25.73 12.14
CA PRO A 558 21.69 -26.14 10.74
C PRO A 558 21.74 -27.66 10.53
#